data_AF-A0A7Y5T878-F1
#
_entry.id   AF-A0A7Y5T878-F1
#
_cell.length_a   1.000
_cell.length_b   1.000
_cell.length_c   1.000
_cell.angle_alpha   90.00
_cell.angle_beta   90.00
_cell.angle_gamma   90.00
#
_symmetry.space_group_name_H-M   'P 1'
#
loop_
_entity.id
_entity.type
_entity.pdbx_description
1 polymer ?
#
loop_
_entity_poly.entity_id
_entity_poly.type
_entity_poly.pdbx_seq_one_letter_code
_entity_poly.pdbx_strand_id
1 'polypeptide(L)'
;MNVWGEYERWDRALARHIFTEESAGLPVYLEVTPEIFSAVAADLDVPGDPAEHLAKVVRETLYLEDRHGFDAHRERFQMWRRQKLAPTGTLAKRSSTELEAPPVVALLAVLVIAAVRMGQDTNQAANAYYPRLAEVLGLDEPEATRLRQAFPVTEVFWRGLNEYLAAHEGRLGLPTADALSFRYVGIPQSQALVRAADRARLPAFFTRFGLAPGSPVIPADLERLMDAWITASPARSAPI
;
A
#
# COMPACT_ATOMS: atom_id res chain seq x y z
N MET A 1 7.87 -0.44 25.45
CA MET A 1 7.18 -1.51 24.70
C MET A 1 8.17 -2.09 23.70
N ASN A 2 8.17 -3.40 23.44
CA ASN A 2 9.03 -3.97 22.38
C ASN A 2 8.60 -3.37 21.03
N VAL A 3 9.55 -2.98 20.17
CA VAL A 3 9.30 -2.42 18.83
C VAL A 3 8.26 -3.22 18.03
N TRP A 4 8.27 -4.54 18.16
CA TRP A 4 7.30 -5.42 17.50
C TRP A 4 5.88 -5.29 18.05
N GLY A 5 5.71 -4.98 19.33
CA GLY A 5 4.38 -4.79 19.91
C GLY A 5 3.70 -3.54 19.36
N GLU A 6 4.47 -2.45 19.20
CA GLU A 6 3.98 -1.22 18.57
C GLU A 6 3.64 -1.44 17.09
N TYR A 7 4.53 -2.13 16.37
CA TYR A 7 4.31 -2.52 14.98
C TYR A 7 3.05 -3.37 14.80
N GLU A 8 2.84 -4.38 15.65
CA GLU A 8 1.66 -5.25 15.61
C GLU A 8 0.35 -4.49 15.87
N ARG A 9 0.37 -3.45 16.71
CA ARG A 9 -0.80 -2.58 16.90
C ARG A 9 -1.14 -1.84 15.62
N TRP A 10 -0.14 -1.24 14.97
CA TRP A 10 -0.30 -0.57 13.67
C TRP A 10 -0.81 -1.51 12.59
N ASP A 11 -0.17 -2.68 12.47
CA ASP A 11 -0.49 -3.69 11.46
C ASP A 11 -1.95 -4.14 11.57
N ARG A 12 -2.40 -4.44 12.79
CA ARG A 12 -3.80 -4.83 13.07
C ARG A 12 -4.77 -3.67 12.88
N ALA A 13 -4.42 -2.46 13.30
CA ALA A 13 -5.31 -1.32 13.14
C ALA A 13 -5.52 -0.99 11.66
N LEU A 14 -4.45 -0.88 10.88
CA LEU A 14 -4.53 -0.68 9.43
C LEU A 14 -5.35 -1.78 8.75
N ALA A 15 -5.08 -3.05 9.07
CA ALA A 15 -5.83 -4.15 8.47
C ALA A 15 -7.33 -4.07 8.75
N ARG A 16 -7.73 -3.71 9.99
CA ARG A 16 -9.15 -3.55 10.36
C ARG A 16 -9.85 -2.41 9.64
N HIS A 17 -9.14 -1.30 9.39
CA HIS A 17 -9.72 -0.11 8.77
C HIS A 17 -9.68 -0.16 7.23
N ILE A 18 -8.75 -0.93 6.64
CA ILE A 18 -8.63 -1.08 5.18
C ILE A 18 -9.48 -2.25 4.67
N PHE A 19 -9.45 -3.40 5.37
CA PHE A 19 -10.11 -4.63 4.94
C PHE A 19 -11.44 -4.77 5.66
N THR A 20 -12.50 -4.22 5.07
CA THR A 20 -13.83 -4.11 5.69
C THR A 20 -14.89 -4.86 4.89
N GLU A 21 -15.97 -5.27 5.55
CA GLU A 21 -17.12 -5.86 4.85
C GLU A 21 -17.88 -4.85 3.97
N GLU A 22 -17.73 -3.55 4.25
CA GLU A 22 -18.23 -2.48 3.38
C GLU A 22 -17.56 -2.49 2.00
N SER A 23 -16.34 -3.03 1.92
CA SER A 23 -15.60 -3.19 0.67
C SER A 23 -15.92 -4.50 -0.04
N ALA A 24 -16.93 -5.26 0.42
CA ALA A 24 -17.23 -6.58 -0.14
C ALA A 24 -17.51 -6.51 -1.65
N GLY A 25 -16.80 -7.34 -2.41
CA GLY A 25 -16.89 -7.39 -3.88
C GLY A 25 -16.28 -6.19 -4.61
N LEU A 26 -15.73 -5.21 -3.90
CA LEU A 26 -15.06 -4.04 -4.47
C LEU A 26 -13.54 -4.21 -4.44
N PRO A 27 -12.79 -3.67 -5.42
CA PRO A 27 -11.34 -3.59 -5.35
C PRO A 27 -10.89 -2.82 -4.10
N VAL A 28 -9.96 -3.39 -3.33
CA VAL A 28 -9.34 -2.73 -2.18
C VAL A 28 -7.89 -2.39 -2.48
N TYR A 29 -7.47 -1.20 -2.06
CA TYR A 29 -6.11 -0.70 -2.21
C TYR A 29 -5.52 -0.38 -0.83
N LEU A 30 -4.20 -0.53 -0.71
CA LEU A 30 -3.49 -0.28 0.54
C LEU A 30 -3.12 1.19 0.78
N GLU A 31 -3.54 2.11 -0.09
CA GLU A 31 -3.37 3.55 0.17
C GLU A 31 -4.05 3.95 1.47
N VAL A 32 -3.28 4.53 2.39
CA VAL A 32 -3.80 5.02 3.66
C VAL A 32 -4.27 6.46 3.46
N THR A 33 -5.58 6.64 3.29
CA THR A 33 -6.18 7.95 3.10
C THR A 33 -6.16 8.77 4.40
N PRO A 34 -6.35 10.10 4.36
CA PRO A 34 -6.45 10.92 5.57
C PRO A 34 -7.54 10.42 6.54
N GLU A 35 -8.64 9.88 6.02
CA GLU A 35 -9.74 9.33 6.80
C GLU A 35 -9.30 8.06 7.54
N ILE A 36 -8.59 7.15 6.86
CA ILE A 36 -8.03 5.93 7.48
C ILE A 36 -6.98 6.30 8.52
N PHE A 37 -6.10 7.26 8.23
CA PHE A 37 -5.12 7.76 9.20
C PHE A 37 -5.80 8.35 10.43
N SER A 38 -6.85 9.16 10.26
CA SER A 38 -7.61 9.74 11.37
C SER A 38 -8.26 8.66 12.24
N ALA A 39 -8.85 7.63 11.62
CA ALA A 39 -9.48 6.53 12.34
C ALA A 39 -8.44 5.68 13.10
N VAL A 40 -7.33 5.31 12.46
CA VAL A 40 -6.25 4.54 13.08
C VAL A 40 -5.56 5.32 14.19
N ALA A 41 -5.33 6.62 14.01
CA ALA A 41 -4.72 7.48 15.01
C ALA A 41 -5.58 7.58 16.27
N ALA A 42 -6.91 7.70 16.12
CA ALA A 42 -7.85 7.70 17.23
C ALA A 42 -7.89 6.33 17.95
N ASP A 43 -7.85 5.22 17.20
CA ASP A 43 -7.83 3.85 17.73
C ASP A 43 -6.58 3.55 18.56
N LEU A 44 -5.43 4.10 18.14
CA LEU A 44 -4.12 3.79 18.70
C LEU A 44 -3.58 4.85 19.66
N ASP A 45 -4.31 5.96 19.84
CA ASP A 45 -3.89 7.14 20.60
C ASP A 45 -2.51 7.66 20.15
N VAL A 46 -2.36 7.84 18.83
CA VAL A 46 -1.08 8.16 18.21
C VAL A 46 -0.72 9.63 18.47
N PRO A 47 0.48 9.91 19.03
CA PRO A 47 0.94 11.28 19.18
C PRO A 47 1.43 11.85 17.84
N GLY A 48 1.06 13.09 17.53
CA GLY A 48 1.58 13.82 16.37
C GLY A 48 1.04 13.36 15.02
N ASP A 49 1.87 13.41 13.99
CA ASP A 49 1.49 12.98 12.64
C ASP A 49 1.47 11.44 12.54
N PRO A 50 0.34 10.82 12.15
CA PRO A 50 0.22 9.37 12.14
C PRO A 50 1.05 8.69 11.03
N ALA A 51 1.34 9.38 9.92
CA ALA A 51 2.18 8.83 8.87
C ALA A 51 3.66 8.82 9.29
N GLU A 52 4.13 9.88 9.95
CA GLU A 52 5.47 9.95 10.54
C GLU A 52 5.64 8.90 11.65
N HIS A 53 4.64 8.76 12.51
CA HIS A 53 4.66 7.77 13.59
C HIS A 53 4.72 6.34 13.03
N LEU A 54 3.86 6.01 12.06
CA LEU A 54 3.90 4.70 11.38
C LEU A 54 5.26 4.44 10.72
N ALA A 55 5.80 5.41 10.00
CA ALA A 55 7.10 5.28 9.33
C ALA A 55 8.24 5.03 10.34
N LYS A 56 8.22 5.71 11.48
CA LYS A 56 9.17 5.49 12.58
C LYS A 56 9.07 4.09 13.14
N VAL A 57 7.85 3.62 13.46
CA VAL A 57 7.62 2.27 13.99
C VAL A 57 8.12 1.20 13.01
N VAL A 58 7.83 1.36 11.71
CA VAL A 58 8.33 0.45 10.68
C VAL A 58 9.86 0.51 10.60
N ARG A 59 10.47 1.69 10.57
CA ARG A 59 11.93 1.86 10.53
C ARG A 59 12.62 1.06 11.64
N GLU A 60 12.14 1.16 12.87
CA GLU A 60 12.74 0.48 14.03
C GLU A 60 12.68 -1.07 13.91
N THR A 61 11.74 -1.62 13.12
CA THR A 61 11.67 -3.08 12.87
C THR A 61 12.60 -3.60 11.79
N LEU A 62 13.19 -2.71 10.97
CA LEU A 62 14.03 -3.11 9.84
C LEU A 62 15.46 -3.47 10.26
N TYR A 63 15.88 -3.04 11.46
CA TYR A 63 17.19 -3.33 12.05
C TYR A 63 18.36 -3.04 11.10
N LEU A 64 18.31 -1.94 10.35
CA LEU A 64 19.23 -1.63 9.24
C LEU A 64 20.69 -1.41 9.66
N GLU A 65 20.95 -1.28 10.97
CA GLU A 65 22.28 -1.20 11.58
C GLU A 65 22.98 -2.58 11.64
N ASP A 66 22.24 -3.64 12.01
CA ASP A 66 22.80 -4.95 12.38
C ASP A 66 22.24 -6.15 11.56
N ARG A 67 21.10 -6.00 10.87
CA ARG A 67 20.41 -7.06 10.11
C ARG A 67 19.87 -6.56 8.77
N HIS A 68 19.61 -7.49 7.85
CA HIS A 68 19.29 -7.18 6.45
C HIS A 68 17.81 -6.79 6.23
N GLY A 69 17.40 -5.62 6.73
CA GLY A 69 16.19 -4.89 6.30
C GLY A 69 14.86 -5.59 6.56
N PHE A 70 14.49 -6.58 5.75
CA PHE A 70 13.19 -7.24 5.82
C PHE A 70 13.25 -8.67 6.38
N ASP A 71 14.40 -9.15 6.83
CA ASP A 71 14.57 -10.54 7.27
C ASP A 71 13.60 -10.91 8.41
N ALA A 72 13.46 -10.05 9.42
CA ALA A 72 12.54 -10.28 10.53
C ALA A 72 11.07 -10.30 10.06
N HIS A 73 10.70 -9.42 9.13
CA HIS A 73 9.38 -9.46 8.48
C HIS A 73 9.18 -10.75 7.69
N ARG A 74 10.20 -11.21 6.96
CA ARG A 74 10.16 -12.47 6.20
C ARG A 74 9.93 -13.67 7.11
N GLU A 75 10.64 -13.77 8.22
CA GLU A 75 10.47 -14.86 9.20
C GLU A 75 9.05 -14.90 9.78
N ARG A 76 8.54 -13.74 10.22
CA ARG A 76 7.20 -13.60 10.78
C ARG A 76 6.12 -13.90 9.74
N PHE A 77 6.29 -13.40 8.52
CA PHE A 77 5.39 -13.68 7.41
C PHE A 77 5.39 -15.17 7.04
N GLN A 78 6.55 -15.82 6.99
CA GLN A 78 6.63 -17.27 6.74
C GLN A 78 5.99 -18.09 7.86
N MET A 79 6.09 -17.64 9.11
CA MET A 79 5.39 -18.26 10.23
C MET A 79 3.87 -18.14 10.06
N TRP A 80 3.37 -16.93 9.79
CA TRP A 80 1.95 -16.69 9.51
C TRP A 80 1.47 -17.55 8.34
N ARG A 81 2.19 -17.56 7.20
CA ARG A 81 1.82 -18.33 6.01
C ARG A 81 1.76 -19.82 6.29
N ARG A 82 2.71 -20.37 7.06
CA ARG A 82 2.69 -21.79 7.46
C ARG A 82 1.54 -22.13 8.41
N GLN A 83 1.18 -21.23 9.32
CA GLN A 83 0.15 -21.49 10.33
C GLN A 83 -1.28 -21.24 9.82
N LYS A 84 -1.42 -20.30 8.89
CA LYS A 84 -2.72 -19.72 8.50
C LYS A 84 -3.08 -19.97 7.03
N LEU A 85 -2.09 -20.18 6.14
CA LEU A 85 -2.29 -20.44 4.70
C LEU A 85 -1.74 -21.80 4.22
N ALA A 86 -1.10 -22.62 5.07
CA ALA A 86 -0.55 -23.89 4.61
C ALA A 86 -1.65 -24.88 4.21
N PRO A 87 -1.42 -25.68 3.16
CA PRO A 87 -2.28 -26.80 2.79
C PRO A 87 -1.99 -28.01 3.67
N THR A 88 -2.14 -27.88 4.99
CA THR A 88 -2.43 -29.09 5.78
C THR A 88 -3.84 -29.53 5.38
N GLY A 89 -4.03 -30.82 5.10
CA GLY A 89 -5.24 -31.45 4.54
C GLY A 89 -6.51 -31.35 5.41
N THR A 90 -6.63 -30.27 6.18
CA THR A 90 -7.73 -29.82 7.02
C THR A 90 -8.03 -28.33 6.76
N LEU A 91 -7.64 -27.78 5.61
CA LEU A 91 -8.06 -26.44 5.14
C LEU A 91 -9.59 -26.32 5.01
N ALA A 92 -10.32 -27.43 4.94
CA ALA A 92 -11.79 -27.43 4.92
C ALA A 92 -12.46 -27.02 6.26
N LYS A 93 -11.70 -26.68 7.31
CA LYS A 93 -12.28 -26.40 8.65
C LYS A 93 -11.91 -25.09 9.33
N ARG A 94 -10.96 -24.30 8.82
CA ARG A 94 -10.78 -22.94 9.34
C ARG A 94 -11.66 -22.00 8.53
N SER A 95 -12.67 -21.42 9.19
CA SER A 95 -13.51 -20.42 8.55
C SER A 95 -12.63 -19.27 8.06
N SER A 96 -12.88 -18.78 6.84
CA SER A 96 -12.29 -17.54 6.34
C SER A 96 -12.52 -16.36 7.31
N THR A 97 -13.50 -16.46 8.20
CA THR A 97 -13.75 -15.51 9.30
C THR A 97 -12.63 -15.43 10.35
N GLU A 98 -11.81 -16.48 10.52
CA GLU A 98 -10.75 -16.53 11.56
C GLU A 98 -9.35 -16.25 11.01
N LEU A 99 -9.22 -16.04 9.70
CA LEU A 99 -7.94 -15.76 9.08
C LEU A 99 -7.57 -14.29 9.36
N GLU A 100 -6.58 -14.09 10.21
CA GLU A 100 -6.01 -12.77 10.49
C GLU A 100 -5.14 -12.30 9.31
N ALA A 101 -5.09 -10.99 9.10
CA ALA A 101 -4.26 -10.36 8.09
C ALA A 101 -2.78 -10.74 8.23
N PRO A 102 -2.01 -10.76 7.12
CA PRO A 102 -0.58 -11.06 7.18
C PRO A 102 0.16 -9.96 7.97
N PRO A 103 1.19 -10.31 8.76
CA PRO A 103 1.88 -9.38 9.67
C PRO A 103 2.85 -8.42 8.95
N VAL A 104 2.42 -7.87 7.82
CA VAL A 104 3.18 -7.03 6.89
C VAL A 104 2.33 -5.86 6.37
N VAL A 105 1.07 -5.72 6.77
CA VAL A 105 0.17 -4.63 6.34
C VAL A 105 0.77 -3.27 6.68
N ALA A 106 1.29 -3.08 7.89
CA ALA A 106 1.93 -1.81 8.28
C ALA A 106 3.19 -1.51 7.45
N LEU A 107 4.03 -2.54 7.23
CA LEU A 107 5.20 -2.41 6.36
C LEU A 107 4.80 -2.00 4.94
N LEU A 108 3.85 -2.73 4.36
CA LEU A 108 3.38 -2.51 2.99
C LEU A 108 2.74 -1.11 2.85
N ALA A 109 2.00 -0.64 3.86
CA ALA A 109 1.42 0.71 3.87
C ALA A 109 2.52 1.79 3.77
N VAL A 110 3.64 1.64 4.48
CA VAL A 110 4.78 2.56 4.35
C VAL A 110 5.40 2.54 2.95
N LEU A 111 5.43 1.38 2.29
CA LEU A 111 5.86 1.29 0.90
C LEU A 111 4.92 2.08 -0.03
N VAL A 112 3.61 2.02 0.22
CA VAL A 112 2.62 2.79 -0.55
C VAL A 112 2.74 4.29 -0.27
N ILE A 113 2.98 4.72 0.97
CA ILE A 113 3.23 6.14 1.30
C ILE A 113 4.40 6.69 0.48
N ALA A 114 5.49 5.94 0.35
CA ALA A 114 6.62 6.32 -0.50
C ALA A 114 6.21 6.43 -1.98
N ALA A 115 5.36 5.52 -2.47
CA ALA A 115 4.83 5.57 -3.84
C ALA A 115 3.92 6.79 -4.08
N VAL A 116 3.05 7.14 -3.12
CA VAL A 116 2.19 8.35 -3.19
C VAL A 116 3.04 9.63 -3.27
N ARG A 117 4.16 9.69 -2.53
CA ARG A 117 5.10 10.82 -2.54
C ARG A 117 5.97 10.92 -3.80
N MET A 118 6.03 9.87 -4.63
CA MET A 118 6.91 9.79 -5.80
C MET A 118 6.51 10.71 -6.98
N GLY A 119 5.24 11.11 -7.12
CA GLY A 119 4.81 11.95 -8.25
C GLY A 119 4.82 11.22 -9.62
N GLN A 120 4.76 11.97 -10.73
CA GLN A 120 4.39 11.49 -12.08
C GLN A 120 5.52 10.93 -12.98
N ASP A 121 6.77 10.80 -12.53
CA ASP A 121 7.85 10.34 -13.43
C ASP A 121 7.88 8.81 -13.57
N THR A 122 6.95 8.28 -14.36
CA THR A 122 6.81 6.85 -14.70
C THR A 122 7.97 6.30 -15.53
N ASN A 123 8.70 7.13 -16.28
CA ASN A 123 9.89 6.67 -17.04
C ASN A 123 11.10 6.35 -16.16
N GLN A 124 11.10 6.78 -14.90
CA GLN A 124 12.20 6.59 -13.95
C GLN A 124 11.68 6.14 -12.57
N ALA A 125 10.60 5.35 -12.56
CA ALA A 125 9.91 4.87 -11.36
C ALA A 125 10.85 4.40 -10.24
N ALA A 126 11.85 3.57 -10.55
CA ALA A 126 12.80 3.10 -9.54
C ALA A 126 13.74 4.20 -9.02
N ASN A 127 14.19 5.10 -9.90
CA ASN A 127 15.08 6.22 -9.53
C ASN A 127 14.36 7.26 -8.67
N ALA A 128 13.04 7.40 -8.84
CA ALA A 128 12.22 8.29 -8.02
C ALA A 128 11.74 7.62 -6.72
N TYR A 129 11.46 6.31 -6.73
CA TYR A 129 10.86 5.62 -5.59
C TYR A 129 11.81 5.43 -4.41
N TYR A 130 13.01 4.88 -4.63
CA TYR A 130 13.92 4.56 -3.52
C TYR A 130 14.36 5.79 -2.71
N PRO A 131 14.64 6.96 -3.32
CA PRO A 131 14.89 8.19 -2.56
C PRO A 131 13.70 8.58 -1.68
N ARG A 132 12.46 8.47 -2.18
CA ARG A 132 11.25 8.78 -1.38
C ARG A 132 11.03 7.80 -0.25
N LEU A 133 11.32 6.52 -0.47
CA LEU A 133 11.28 5.52 0.58
C LEU A 133 12.33 5.80 1.66
N ALA A 134 13.54 6.21 1.26
CA ALA A 134 14.58 6.62 2.19
C ALA A 134 14.17 7.87 2.99
N GLU A 135 13.59 8.89 2.34
CA GLU A 135 13.04 10.09 3.01
C GLU A 135 11.94 9.74 4.01
N VAL A 136 10.96 8.89 3.63
CA VAL A 136 9.86 8.47 4.50
C VAL A 136 10.39 7.76 5.74
N LEU A 137 11.37 6.88 5.57
CA LEU A 137 11.97 6.12 6.66
C LEU A 137 13.07 6.89 7.41
N GLY A 138 13.49 8.06 6.92
CA GLY A 138 14.58 8.88 7.46
C GLY A 138 15.97 8.26 7.33
N LEU A 139 16.21 7.47 6.28
CA LEU A 139 17.43 6.66 6.13
C LEU A 139 18.63 7.47 5.66
N ASP A 140 19.81 7.10 6.14
CA ASP A 140 21.06 7.52 5.52
C ASP A 140 21.40 6.69 4.26
N GLU A 141 22.44 7.09 3.52
CA GLU A 141 22.83 6.42 2.27
C GLU A 141 23.22 4.93 2.46
N PRO A 142 24.03 4.55 3.46
CA PRO A 142 24.29 3.14 3.78
C PRO A 142 23.02 2.33 4.05
N GLU A 143 22.12 2.83 4.88
CA GLU A 143 20.86 2.18 5.21
C GLU A 143 19.94 2.06 3.99
N ALA A 144 19.81 3.13 3.20
CA ALA A 144 19.02 3.14 1.97
C ALA A 144 19.54 2.12 0.95
N THR A 145 20.86 1.98 0.84
CA THR A 145 21.50 0.97 -0.02
C THR A 145 21.14 -0.45 0.42
N ARG A 146 21.24 -0.75 1.72
CA ARG A 146 20.87 -2.06 2.27
C ARG A 146 19.40 -2.37 2.04
N LEU A 147 18.52 -1.39 2.28
CA LEU A 147 17.08 -1.54 2.06
C LEU A 147 16.78 -1.85 0.59
N ARG A 148 17.39 -1.12 -0.34
CA ARG A 148 17.20 -1.31 -1.79
C ARG A 148 17.64 -2.71 -2.23
N GLN A 149 18.75 -3.22 -1.70
CA GLN A 149 19.22 -4.58 -2.00
C GLN A 149 18.26 -5.66 -1.47
N ALA A 150 17.65 -5.43 -0.30
CA ALA A 150 16.71 -6.36 0.30
C ALA A 150 15.29 -6.27 -0.30
N PHE A 151 14.95 -5.17 -0.97
CA PHE A 151 13.59 -4.86 -1.46
C PHE A 151 12.89 -5.96 -2.28
N PRO A 152 13.56 -6.76 -3.13
CA PRO A 152 12.90 -7.83 -3.89
C PRO A 152 12.11 -8.81 -3.04
N VAL A 153 12.46 -9.00 -1.76
CA VAL A 153 11.72 -9.87 -0.83
C VAL A 153 10.26 -9.43 -0.64
N THR A 154 9.95 -8.15 -0.80
CA THR A 154 8.61 -7.60 -0.57
C THR A 154 7.56 -8.18 -1.52
N GLU A 155 7.97 -8.71 -2.68
CA GLU A 155 7.08 -9.39 -3.63
C GLU A 155 6.31 -10.55 -2.97
N VAL A 156 6.93 -11.28 -2.04
CA VAL A 156 6.26 -12.38 -1.33
C VAL A 156 5.17 -11.87 -0.38
N PHE A 157 5.36 -10.67 0.18
CA PHE A 157 4.40 -10.04 1.09
C PHE A 157 3.15 -9.59 0.34
N TRP A 158 3.34 -8.94 -0.81
CA TRP A 158 2.24 -8.53 -1.71
C TRP A 158 1.41 -9.73 -2.18
N ARG A 159 2.08 -10.81 -2.59
CA ARG A 159 1.39 -12.05 -2.96
C ARG A 159 0.60 -12.64 -1.78
N GLY A 160 1.18 -12.63 -0.59
CA GLY A 160 0.50 -13.06 0.63
C GLY A 160 -0.73 -12.24 0.96
N LEU A 161 -0.69 -10.94 0.70
CA LEU A 161 -1.84 -10.06 0.87
C LEU A 161 -2.96 -10.43 -0.11
N ASN A 162 -2.62 -10.70 -1.38
CA ASN A 162 -3.61 -11.17 -2.35
C ASN A 162 -4.18 -12.55 -1.97
N GLU A 163 -3.33 -13.49 -1.53
CA GLU A 163 -3.75 -14.80 -1.02
C GLU A 163 -4.72 -14.66 0.17
N TYR A 164 -4.43 -13.72 1.09
CA TYR A 164 -5.28 -13.39 2.23
C TYR A 164 -6.68 -12.88 1.79
N LEU A 165 -6.73 -11.89 0.89
CA LEU A 165 -8.00 -11.35 0.39
C LEU A 165 -8.79 -12.37 -0.42
N ALA A 166 -8.11 -13.19 -1.24
CA ALA A 166 -8.74 -14.26 -1.99
C ALA A 166 -9.36 -15.33 -1.08
N ALA A 167 -8.70 -15.68 0.03
CA ALA A 167 -9.23 -16.62 1.02
C ALA A 167 -10.48 -16.10 1.75
N HIS A 168 -10.74 -14.80 1.70
CA HIS A 168 -11.96 -14.16 2.21
C HIS A 168 -13.08 -14.09 1.17
N GLU A 169 -12.88 -14.65 -0.03
CA GLU A 169 -13.88 -14.77 -1.09
C GLU A 169 -14.56 -13.42 -1.42
N GLY A 170 -13.76 -12.33 -1.39
CA GLY A 170 -14.23 -10.99 -1.66
C GLY A 170 -14.98 -10.30 -0.51
N ARG A 171 -15.21 -10.97 0.63
CA ARG A 171 -15.88 -10.39 1.81
C ARG A 171 -15.17 -9.15 2.35
N LEU A 172 -13.84 -9.11 2.28
CA LEU A 172 -13.03 -7.97 2.75
C LEU A 172 -12.48 -7.11 1.60
N GLY A 173 -13.05 -7.25 0.41
CA GLY A 173 -12.55 -6.64 -0.82
C GLY A 173 -11.76 -7.60 -1.71
N LEU A 174 -11.62 -7.20 -2.97
CA LEU A 174 -10.91 -7.93 -4.00
C LEU A 174 -9.42 -7.53 -4.04
N PRO A 175 -8.51 -8.48 -4.28
CA PRO A 175 -7.08 -8.22 -4.34
C PRO A 175 -6.70 -7.35 -5.54
N THR A 176 -5.83 -6.36 -5.32
CA THR A 176 -5.36 -5.43 -6.36
C THR A 176 -3.84 -5.28 -6.43
N ALA A 177 -3.10 -5.93 -5.53
CA ALA A 177 -1.64 -5.75 -5.42
C ALA A 177 -0.92 -6.50 -6.56
N ASP A 178 -0.84 -5.86 -7.72
CA ASP A 178 -0.14 -6.36 -8.90
C ASP A 178 0.58 -5.22 -9.64
N ALA A 179 1.59 -5.54 -10.44
CA ALA A 179 2.39 -4.57 -11.18
C ALA A 179 2.30 -4.80 -12.69
N LEU A 180 1.79 -3.80 -13.42
CA LEU A 180 1.83 -3.79 -14.90
C LEU A 180 3.25 -3.56 -15.46
N SER A 181 4.14 -2.95 -14.67
CA SER A 181 5.52 -2.60 -15.03
C SER A 181 6.37 -2.43 -13.77
N PHE A 182 7.70 -2.47 -13.90
CA PHE A 182 8.65 -2.32 -12.77
C PHE A 182 8.41 -3.31 -11.61
N ARG A 183 8.48 -4.63 -11.89
CA ARG A 183 8.22 -5.78 -10.99
C ARG A 183 8.12 -5.49 -9.47
N TYR A 184 9.16 -4.94 -8.84
CA TYR A 184 9.17 -4.71 -7.39
C TYR A 184 8.53 -3.39 -6.97
N VAL A 185 8.82 -2.30 -7.69
CA VAL A 185 8.38 -0.94 -7.34
C VAL A 185 6.96 -0.66 -7.86
N GLY A 186 6.55 -1.34 -8.93
CA GLY A 186 5.25 -1.21 -9.54
C GLY A 186 4.10 -1.67 -8.65
N ILE A 187 4.34 -2.58 -7.70
CA ILE A 187 3.29 -3.06 -6.79
C ILE A 187 2.90 -1.97 -5.78
N PRO A 188 3.82 -1.37 -5.00
CA PRO A 188 3.48 -0.18 -4.20
C PRO A 188 2.82 0.94 -5.01
N GLN A 189 3.22 1.13 -6.28
CA GLN A 189 2.66 2.15 -7.16
C GLN A 189 1.25 1.87 -7.66
N SER A 190 0.86 0.60 -7.84
CA SER A 190 -0.51 0.24 -8.22
C SER A 190 -1.47 0.37 -7.05
N GLN A 191 -0.93 0.38 -5.83
CA GLN A 191 -1.68 0.58 -4.60
C GLN A 191 -1.90 2.07 -4.25
N ALA A 192 -1.27 2.99 -4.96
CA ALA A 192 -1.43 4.44 -4.80
C ALA A 192 -2.42 4.98 -5.86
N LEU A 193 -3.72 4.98 -5.52
CA LEU A 193 -4.85 5.31 -6.38
C LEU A 193 -4.88 6.78 -6.81
N VAL A 194 -4.65 7.72 -5.88
CA VAL A 194 -4.66 9.15 -6.19
C VAL A 194 -3.31 9.74 -5.82
N ARG A 195 -2.35 9.62 -6.75
CA ARG A 195 -1.03 10.24 -6.59
C ARG A 195 -1.23 11.75 -6.43
N ALA A 196 -0.43 12.41 -5.60
CA ALA A 196 -0.57 13.84 -5.32
C ALA A 196 -0.65 14.71 -6.60
N ALA A 197 0.07 14.29 -7.65
CA ALA A 197 0.06 14.94 -8.94
C ALA A 197 -1.18 14.62 -9.81
N ASP A 198 -1.79 13.43 -9.69
CA ASP A 198 -3.09 13.15 -10.31
C ASP A 198 -4.19 13.95 -9.62
N ARG A 199 -4.13 14.06 -8.28
CA ARG A 199 -5.04 14.92 -7.50
C ARG A 199 -5.00 16.38 -7.95
N ALA A 200 -3.80 16.90 -8.23
CA ALA A 200 -3.62 18.27 -8.74
C ALA A 200 -4.25 18.49 -10.12
N ARG A 201 -4.45 17.43 -10.90
CA ARG A 201 -5.02 17.47 -12.25
C ARG A 201 -6.54 17.24 -12.26
N LEU A 202 -7.12 16.68 -11.20
CA LEU A 202 -8.56 16.47 -11.07
C LEU A 202 -9.40 17.75 -11.23
N PRO A 203 -9.02 18.92 -10.66
CA PRO A 203 -9.75 20.17 -10.92
C PRO A 203 -9.81 20.53 -12.41
N ALA A 204 -8.72 20.29 -13.16
CA ALA A 204 -8.68 20.53 -14.59
C ALA A 204 -9.55 19.52 -15.38
N PHE A 205 -9.60 18.26 -14.94
CA PHE A 205 -10.53 17.26 -15.47
C PHE A 205 -11.99 17.71 -15.29
N PHE A 206 -12.40 18.04 -14.06
CA PHE A 206 -13.77 18.47 -13.78
C PHE A 206 -14.15 19.73 -14.56
N THR A 207 -13.24 20.70 -14.65
CA THR A 207 -13.43 21.92 -15.45
C THR A 207 -13.60 21.59 -16.93
N ARG A 208 -12.74 20.73 -17.48
CA ARG A 208 -12.75 20.36 -18.91
C ARG A 208 -14.06 19.70 -19.33
N PHE A 209 -14.64 18.86 -18.48
CA PHE A 209 -15.87 18.15 -18.79
C PHE A 209 -17.13 18.78 -18.16
N GLY A 210 -17.00 19.99 -17.60
CA GLY A 210 -18.14 20.75 -17.06
C GLY A 210 -18.82 20.08 -15.88
N LEU A 211 -18.10 19.24 -15.12
CA LEU A 211 -18.65 18.53 -13.98
C LEU A 211 -18.70 19.46 -12.77
N ALA A 212 -19.90 19.97 -12.47
CA ALA A 212 -20.09 20.87 -11.35
C ALA A 212 -20.00 20.13 -10.00
N PRO A 213 -19.43 20.75 -8.95
CA PRO A 213 -19.33 20.15 -7.63
C PRO A 213 -20.69 19.65 -7.11
N GLY A 214 -20.73 18.41 -6.61
CA GLY A 214 -21.95 17.79 -6.08
C GLY A 214 -22.96 17.32 -7.13
N SER A 215 -22.65 17.46 -8.42
CA SER A 215 -23.51 16.90 -9.48
C SER A 215 -23.38 15.39 -9.54
N PRO A 216 -24.49 14.63 -9.59
CA PRO A 216 -24.42 13.20 -9.80
C PRO A 216 -23.88 12.91 -11.19
N VAL A 217 -22.87 12.05 -11.28
CA VAL A 217 -22.33 11.54 -12.54
C VAL A 217 -22.56 10.03 -12.57
N ILE A 218 -23.09 9.53 -13.68
CA ILE A 218 -23.30 8.09 -13.85
C ILE A 218 -21.92 7.43 -13.95
N PRO A 219 -21.63 6.34 -13.20
CA PRO A 219 -20.31 5.71 -13.22
C PRO A 219 -19.78 5.38 -14.62
N ALA A 220 -20.63 4.83 -15.50
CA ALA A 220 -20.28 4.52 -16.88
C ALA A 220 -19.91 5.76 -17.72
N ASP A 221 -20.49 6.92 -17.42
CA ASP A 221 -20.12 8.17 -18.10
C ASP A 221 -18.81 8.70 -17.54
N LEU A 222 -18.60 8.61 -16.21
CA LEU A 222 -17.33 8.98 -15.60
C LEU A 222 -16.18 8.14 -16.16
N GLU A 223 -16.35 6.83 -16.32
CA GLU A 223 -15.37 5.94 -16.96
C GLU A 223 -15.01 6.42 -18.37
N ARG A 224 -16.01 6.69 -19.22
CA ARG A 224 -15.76 7.21 -20.59
C ARG A 224 -15.04 8.55 -20.59
N LEU A 225 -15.40 9.45 -19.66
CA LEU A 225 -14.76 10.76 -19.54
C LEU A 225 -13.30 10.60 -19.06
N MET A 226 -13.04 9.69 -18.13
CA MET A 226 -11.69 9.36 -17.67
C MET A 226 -10.86 8.74 -18.80
N ASP A 227 -11.40 7.80 -19.56
CA ASP A 227 -10.73 7.20 -20.72
C ASP A 227 -10.38 8.26 -21.77
N ALA A 228 -11.35 9.13 -22.11
CA ALA A 228 -11.13 10.24 -23.03
C ALA A 228 -10.07 11.21 -22.51
N TRP A 229 -10.02 11.45 -21.20
CA TRP A 229 -9.05 12.34 -20.58
C TRP A 229 -7.63 11.76 -20.54
N ILE A 230 -7.50 10.49 -20.18
CA ILE A 230 -6.24 9.74 -20.16
C ILE A 230 -5.68 9.64 -21.58
N THR A 231 -6.54 9.36 -22.57
CA THR A 231 -6.14 9.26 -23.98
C THR A 231 -5.78 10.62 -24.59
N ALA A 232 -6.52 11.68 -24.23
CA ALA A 232 -6.28 13.05 -24.72
C ALA A 232 -5.15 13.78 -23.97
N SER A 233 -4.69 13.24 -22.84
CA SER A 233 -3.51 13.72 -22.13
C SER A 233 -2.37 12.73 -22.36
N PRO A 234 -1.69 12.73 -23.53
CA PRO A 234 -0.43 12.03 -23.62
C PRO A 234 0.44 12.58 -22.50
N ALA A 235 1.01 11.71 -21.67
CA ALA A 235 2.12 12.07 -20.81
C ALA A 235 3.09 12.83 -21.72
N ARG A 236 3.26 14.14 -21.49
CA ARG A 236 4.16 14.94 -22.31
C ARG A 236 5.54 14.37 -22.06
N SER A 237 6.00 13.51 -22.97
CA SER A 237 7.40 13.29 -23.23
C SER A 237 8.02 14.67 -23.39
N ALA A 238 8.88 15.06 -22.46
CA ALA A 238 9.72 16.23 -22.67
C ALA A 238 10.56 15.99 -23.94
N PRO A 239 10.74 17.00 -24.80
CA PRO A 239 11.63 16.88 -25.94
C PRO A 239 13.08 16.72 -25.46
N ILE A 240 13.85 16.06 -26.33
CA ILE A 240 15.27 15.68 -26.26
C ILE A 240 16.14 16.77 -25.64
#